data_AF-J6F0Y7-F1
#
_entry.id   AF-J6F0Y7-F1
#
_cell.length_a   1.000
_cell.length_b   1.000
_cell.length_c   1.000
_cell.angle_alpha   90.00
_cell.angle_beta   90.00
_cell.angle_gamma   90.00
#
_symmetry.space_group_name_H-M   'P 1'
#
loop_
_entity.id
_entity.type
_entity.pdbx_description
1 polymer ?
#
loop_
_entity_poly.entity_id
_entity_poly.type
_entity_poly.pdbx_seq_one_letter_code
_entity_poly.pdbx_strand_id
1 'polypeptide(L)'
;MLPSLRTLSSVSRMTQTSAAKQPRALVFGLGAIGGIYAAILKRSNACDVSIVARSTYDGVKKHGLRFNSEKHGNEVAQFGDNVFRDTKEAAASGSFDYVLCANKALLDAKPSLAELISPVIGPETAIVLLQNGVGNEVPLHAAFPKNTILSAVVWTGGRVVPTTDGSVEVAQFAREGLTIGVDHAEGADPEQEKAQLDRFVDILHKGGSTDTVTTDDIQSARWIKVIWNCAWNSLTAVTRVRTNHIFQSSEGAADLSLELMREVTAVAKAKGLNIPDGTPEKLLNDVQVVPGPGLPSSMMMDNEAGRPMEVEVILGTPVREGKRLGVPVPILTTLSTGATPTGDPLNLCMMMRLTWTTTKRKATEQE
;
A
#
# COMPACT_ATOMS: atom_id res chain seq x y z
N MET A 1 49.20 -25.64 -66.65
CA MET A 1 47.75 -25.67 -66.37
C MET A 1 47.53 -25.07 -64.99
N LEU A 2 46.94 -23.87 -64.93
CA LEU A 2 46.50 -23.20 -63.71
C LEU A 2 44.98 -23.05 -63.80
N PRO A 3 44.22 -23.47 -62.78
CA PRO A 3 42.89 -22.92 -62.51
C PRO A 3 42.87 -22.29 -61.12
N SER A 4 42.61 -20.97 -61.03
CA SER A 4 41.29 -20.37 -60.81
C SER A 4 40.97 -20.14 -59.32
N LEU A 5 41.28 -18.94 -58.85
CA LEU A 5 40.75 -18.34 -57.62
C LEU A 5 39.24 -18.10 -57.76
N ARG A 6 38.45 -18.61 -56.80
CA ARG A 6 37.09 -18.10 -56.51
C ARG A 6 36.98 -17.79 -55.02
N THR A 7 36.75 -16.53 -54.75
CA THR A 7 36.37 -15.93 -53.46
C THR A 7 34.97 -16.37 -53.05
N LEU A 8 34.80 -16.75 -51.79
CA LEU A 8 33.49 -16.81 -51.12
C LEU A 8 33.59 -16.00 -49.82
N SER A 9 33.04 -14.80 -49.85
CA SER A 9 32.76 -13.98 -48.67
C SER A 9 31.47 -14.49 -48.02
N SER A 10 31.58 -15.18 -46.88
CA SER A 10 30.41 -15.46 -46.04
C SER A 10 30.13 -14.24 -45.16
N VAL A 11 29.22 -13.37 -45.60
CA VAL A 11 28.62 -12.36 -44.71
C VAL A 11 27.68 -13.12 -43.77
N SER A 12 28.16 -13.34 -42.54
CA SER A 12 27.34 -13.89 -41.46
C SER A 12 26.27 -12.85 -41.10
N ARG A 13 25.01 -13.19 -41.39
CA ARG A 13 23.85 -12.34 -41.13
C ARG A 13 23.56 -12.41 -39.63
N MET A 14 24.13 -11.48 -38.85
CA MET A 14 23.75 -11.26 -37.47
C MET A 14 22.25 -10.95 -37.42
N THR A 15 21.48 -11.85 -36.82
CA THR A 15 20.09 -11.61 -36.44
C THR A 15 20.07 -10.46 -35.43
N GLN A 16 19.56 -9.30 -35.83
CA GLN A 16 19.16 -8.25 -34.90
C GLN A 16 18.06 -8.84 -34.01
N THR A 17 18.42 -9.24 -32.79
CA THR A 17 17.46 -9.36 -31.70
C THR A 17 16.82 -7.99 -31.52
N SER A 18 15.54 -7.87 -31.88
CA SER A 18 14.69 -6.75 -31.47
C SER A 18 14.93 -6.53 -29.97
N ALA A 19 15.41 -5.34 -29.60
CA ALA A 19 15.51 -4.97 -28.20
C ALA A 19 14.13 -5.18 -27.56
N ALA A 20 14.07 -6.04 -26.54
CA ALA A 20 12.82 -6.28 -25.82
C ALA A 20 12.26 -4.92 -25.37
N LYS A 21 10.98 -4.66 -25.68
CA LYS A 21 10.32 -3.42 -25.30
C LYS A 21 10.43 -3.27 -23.78
N GLN A 22 10.92 -2.12 -23.32
CA GLN A 22 11.02 -1.86 -21.88
C GLN A 22 9.63 -1.92 -21.24
N PRO A 23 9.48 -2.58 -20.08
CA PRO A 23 8.23 -2.60 -19.33
C PRO A 23 7.71 -1.20 -19.05
N ARG A 24 6.39 -1.01 -19.06
CA ARG A 24 5.71 0.25 -18.75
C ARG A 24 4.93 0.11 -17.45
N ALA A 25 5.21 1.00 -16.50
CA ALA A 25 4.54 1.04 -15.21
C ALA A 25 3.76 2.35 -15.06
N LEU A 26 2.49 2.26 -14.66
CA LEU A 26 1.65 3.41 -14.32
C LEU A 26 1.44 3.50 -12.81
N VAL A 27 1.80 4.61 -12.21
CA VAL A 27 1.52 4.90 -10.79
C VAL A 27 0.20 5.63 -10.66
N PHE A 28 -0.81 4.96 -10.12
CA PHE A 28 -2.11 5.53 -9.81
C PHE A 28 -2.15 6.02 -8.35
N GLY A 29 -2.10 7.35 -8.18
CA GLY A 29 -2.13 8.00 -6.87
C GLY A 29 -0.75 8.46 -6.40
N LEU A 30 -0.43 9.73 -6.65
CA LEU A 30 0.84 10.34 -6.28
C LEU A 30 0.82 10.97 -4.87
N GLY A 31 0.47 10.17 -3.88
CA GLY A 31 0.67 10.50 -2.46
C GLY A 31 2.09 10.16 -2.01
N ALA A 32 2.31 10.03 -0.70
CA ALA A 32 3.63 9.67 -0.16
C ALA A 32 4.16 8.34 -0.74
N ILE A 33 3.39 7.25 -0.63
CA ILE A 33 3.81 5.92 -1.11
C ILE A 33 3.97 5.91 -2.64
N GLY A 34 3.01 6.47 -3.38
CA GLY A 34 3.10 6.54 -4.84
C GLY A 34 4.30 7.35 -5.31
N GLY A 35 4.65 8.45 -4.64
CA GLY A 35 5.83 9.23 -4.96
C GLY A 35 7.15 8.48 -4.70
N ILE A 36 7.24 7.76 -3.57
CA ILE A 36 8.40 6.91 -3.25
C ILE A 36 8.63 5.89 -4.37
N TYR A 37 7.59 5.10 -4.70
CA TYR A 37 7.73 4.06 -5.71
C TYR A 37 7.84 4.63 -7.14
N ALA A 38 7.27 5.79 -7.45
CA ALA A 38 7.51 6.47 -8.71
C ALA A 38 8.98 6.87 -8.87
N ALA A 39 9.62 7.38 -7.82
CA ALA A 39 11.04 7.73 -7.82
C ALA A 39 11.93 6.48 -7.95
N ILE A 40 11.67 5.43 -7.16
CA ILE A 40 12.39 4.14 -7.23
C ILE A 40 12.29 3.53 -8.64
N LEU A 41 11.08 3.44 -9.19
CA LEU A 41 10.87 2.93 -10.54
C LEU A 41 11.60 3.77 -11.58
N LYS A 42 11.53 5.11 -11.47
CA LYS A 42 12.20 6.01 -12.42
C LYS A 42 13.72 5.83 -12.37
N ARG A 43 14.28 5.71 -11.17
CA ARG A 43 15.71 5.52 -10.94
C ARG A 43 16.24 4.19 -11.49
N SER A 44 15.39 3.15 -11.51
CA SER A 44 15.78 1.83 -12.00
C SER A 44 16.29 1.84 -13.45
N ASN A 45 15.81 2.80 -14.27
CA ASN A 45 16.00 2.83 -15.72
C ASN A 45 15.63 1.50 -16.43
N ALA A 46 14.86 0.64 -15.75
CA ALA A 46 14.45 -0.68 -16.21
C ALA A 46 13.00 -0.73 -16.67
N CYS A 47 12.24 0.35 -16.46
CA CYS A 47 10.87 0.53 -16.96
C CYS A 47 10.59 2.00 -17.32
N ASP A 48 9.69 2.22 -18.27
CA ASP A 48 9.09 3.52 -18.53
C ASP A 48 7.99 3.79 -17.50
N VAL A 49 8.05 4.96 -16.85
CA VAL A 49 7.19 5.28 -15.71
C VAL A 49 6.23 6.39 -16.10
N SER A 50 4.95 6.09 -15.94
CA SER A 50 3.85 7.03 -16.10
C SER A 50 3.17 7.31 -14.76
N ILE A 51 2.60 8.49 -14.61
CA ILE A 51 1.90 8.92 -13.40
C ILE A 51 0.48 9.34 -13.75
N VAL A 52 -0.49 8.87 -12.99
CA VAL A 52 -1.80 9.52 -12.87
C VAL A 52 -1.82 10.34 -11.59
N ALA A 53 -1.90 11.66 -11.75
CA ALA A 53 -1.97 12.62 -10.65
C ALA A 53 -3.21 13.51 -10.82
N ARG A 54 -3.82 13.89 -9.70
CA ARG A 54 -4.94 14.85 -9.67
C ARG A 54 -4.46 16.21 -9.21
N SER A 55 -4.51 16.47 -7.90
CA SER A 55 -4.09 17.74 -7.31
C SER A 55 -2.60 18.07 -7.54
N THR A 56 -1.77 17.06 -7.78
CA THR A 56 -0.31 17.19 -8.00
C THR A 56 0.08 17.20 -9.48
N TYR A 57 -0.88 17.14 -10.41
CA TYR A 57 -0.63 17.02 -11.85
C TYR A 57 0.26 18.15 -12.38
N ASP A 58 -0.18 19.41 -12.24
CA ASP A 58 0.53 20.54 -12.86
C ASP A 58 1.94 20.71 -12.27
N GLY A 59 2.08 20.44 -10.96
CA GLY A 59 3.36 20.48 -10.26
C GLY A 59 4.34 19.43 -10.79
N VAL A 60 3.92 18.17 -10.90
CA VAL A 60 4.80 17.08 -11.39
C VAL A 60 5.08 17.20 -12.88
N LYS A 61 4.10 17.61 -13.69
CA LYS A 61 4.29 17.84 -15.13
C LYS A 61 5.34 18.92 -15.39
N LYS A 62 5.33 20.00 -14.61
CA LYS A 62 6.21 21.15 -14.80
C LYS A 62 7.58 20.99 -14.13
N HIS A 63 7.63 20.42 -12.93
CA HIS A 63 8.83 20.42 -12.09
C HIS A 63 9.44 19.03 -11.87
N GLY A 64 8.73 17.96 -12.25
CA GLY A 64 9.04 16.61 -11.79
C GLY A 64 8.65 16.39 -10.33
N LEU A 65 9.05 15.25 -9.78
CA LEU A 65 8.86 14.90 -8.37
C LEU A 65 10.17 15.09 -7.62
N ARG A 66 10.20 16.00 -6.63
CA ARG A 66 11.30 16.09 -5.67
C ARG A 66 11.18 14.94 -4.69
N PHE A 67 12.20 14.09 -4.64
CA PHE A 67 12.25 12.95 -3.74
C PHE A 67 13.41 13.13 -2.77
N ASN A 68 13.10 13.17 -1.48
CA ASN A 68 14.06 13.33 -0.40
C ASN A 68 13.98 12.07 0.48
N SER A 69 15.09 11.37 0.66
CA SER A 69 15.08 10.07 1.30
C SER A 69 16.33 9.83 2.13
N GLU A 70 16.13 9.38 3.37
CA GLU A 70 17.22 8.96 4.25
C GLU A 70 17.99 7.74 3.67
N LYS A 71 17.29 6.82 3.00
CA LYS A 71 17.89 5.62 2.39
C LYS A 71 18.43 5.87 0.98
N HIS A 72 17.67 6.60 0.17
CA HIS A 72 17.89 6.71 -1.26
C HIS A 72 18.54 8.04 -1.68
N GLY A 73 18.78 8.95 -0.75
CA GLY A 73 19.28 10.30 -1.04
C GLY A 73 18.24 11.19 -1.73
N ASN A 74 18.71 12.34 -2.22
CA ASN A 74 17.84 13.38 -2.76
C ASN A 74 17.95 13.44 -4.29
N GLU A 75 16.81 13.48 -4.97
CA GLU A 75 16.75 13.57 -6.43
C GLU A 75 15.49 14.31 -6.92
N VAL A 76 15.48 14.64 -8.20
CA VAL A 76 14.28 15.12 -8.89
C VAL A 76 13.96 14.17 -10.03
N ALA A 77 12.91 13.36 -9.88
CA ALA A 77 12.46 12.42 -10.88
C ALA A 77 11.64 13.15 -11.96
N GLN A 78 12.11 13.08 -13.21
CA GLN A 78 11.46 13.69 -14.37
C GLN A 78 10.65 12.67 -15.17
N PHE A 79 9.38 13.00 -15.43
CA PHE A 79 8.44 12.12 -16.14
C PHE A 79 8.05 12.65 -17.53
N GLY A 80 8.36 13.91 -17.84
CA GLY A 80 8.10 14.50 -19.15
C GLY A 80 6.64 14.39 -19.56
N ASP A 81 6.38 13.78 -20.71
CA ASP A 81 5.02 13.63 -21.21
C ASP A 81 4.19 12.55 -20.51
N ASN A 82 4.82 11.68 -19.73
CA ASN A 82 4.20 10.54 -19.04
C ASN A 82 3.55 10.93 -17.70
N VAL A 83 2.86 12.07 -17.67
CA VAL A 83 2.05 12.53 -16.54
C VAL A 83 0.67 12.88 -17.06
N PHE A 84 -0.35 12.23 -16.50
CA PHE A 84 -1.73 12.25 -16.96
C PHE A 84 -2.68 12.68 -15.83
N ARG A 85 -3.80 13.34 -16.18
CA ARG A 85 -4.80 13.81 -15.22
C ARG A 85 -5.69 12.68 -14.70
N ASP A 86 -5.94 11.70 -15.55
CA ASP A 86 -6.72 10.51 -15.23
C ASP A 86 -6.27 9.29 -16.05
N THR A 87 -6.90 8.15 -15.78
CA THR A 87 -6.60 6.88 -16.44
C THR A 87 -7.10 6.82 -17.88
N LYS A 88 -8.09 7.63 -18.28
CA LYS A 88 -8.54 7.68 -19.68
C LYS A 88 -7.50 8.36 -20.55
N GLU A 89 -6.91 9.46 -20.07
CA GLU A 89 -5.80 10.13 -20.74
C GLU A 89 -4.57 9.20 -20.82
N ALA A 90 -4.24 8.52 -19.72
CA ALA A 90 -3.15 7.55 -19.69
C ALA A 90 -3.35 6.39 -20.67
N ALA A 91 -4.57 5.87 -20.79
CA ALA A 91 -4.91 4.78 -21.72
C ALA A 91 -4.69 5.16 -23.19
N ALA A 92 -4.84 6.43 -23.55
CA ALA A 92 -4.56 6.92 -24.90
C ALA A 92 -3.06 6.86 -25.25
N SER A 93 -2.17 6.75 -24.25
CA SER A 93 -0.73 6.55 -24.44
C SER A 93 -0.32 5.09 -24.65
N GLY A 94 -1.29 4.16 -24.67
CA GLY A 94 -1.08 2.72 -24.89
C GLY A 94 -1.19 1.89 -23.60
N SER A 95 -0.78 0.62 -23.70
CA SER A 95 -0.89 -0.35 -22.61
C SER A 95 0.23 -0.23 -21.58
N PHE A 96 -0.05 -0.73 -20.37
CA PHE A 96 0.88 -0.82 -19.25
C PHE A 96 1.03 -2.27 -18.81
N ASP A 97 2.26 -2.67 -18.52
CA ASP A 97 2.57 -3.99 -17.96
C ASP A 97 2.23 -4.02 -16.46
N TYR A 98 2.41 -2.91 -15.75
CA TYR A 98 2.10 -2.77 -14.33
C TYR A 98 1.27 -1.52 -14.05
N VAL A 99 0.20 -1.67 -13.25
CA VAL A 99 -0.56 -0.54 -12.71
C VAL A 99 -0.49 -0.58 -11.19
N LEU A 100 0.27 0.35 -10.62
CA LEU A 100 0.49 0.48 -9.18
C LEU A 100 -0.63 1.30 -8.55
N CYS A 101 -1.42 0.68 -7.68
CA CYS A 101 -2.46 1.33 -6.90
C CYS A 101 -1.87 1.81 -5.57
N ALA A 102 -1.56 3.10 -5.49
CA ALA A 102 -1.00 3.76 -4.30
C ALA A 102 -1.92 4.85 -3.72
N ASN A 103 -3.13 5.00 -4.26
CA ASN A 103 -4.17 5.83 -3.67
C ASN A 103 -4.68 5.26 -2.34
N LYS A 104 -5.41 6.05 -1.57
CA LYS A 104 -6.08 5.59 -0.34
C LYS A 104 -7.10 4.50 -0.66
N ALA A 105 -7.08 3.40 0.12
CA ALA A 105 -8.05 2.32 0.00
C ALA A 105 -9.34 2.65 0.74
N LEU A 106 -10.30 3.22 0.00
CA LEU A 106 -11.61 3.61 0.48
C LEU A 106 -12.66 2.70 -0.19
N LEU A 107 -13.06 1.61 0.47
CA LEU A 107 -13.96 0.60 -0.14
C LEU A 107 -15.33 1.18 -0.53
N ASP A 108 -15.82 2.19 0.20
CA ASP A 108 -17.11 2.83 -0.07
C ASP A 108 -17.02 3.99 -1.08
N ALA A 109 -15.82 4.29 -1.61
CA ALA A 109 -15.65 5.37 -2.56
C ALA A 109 -16.35 5.07 -3.89
N LYS A 110 -17.00 6.09 -4.44
CA LYS A 110 -17.57 6.07 -5.79
C LYS A 110 -16.93 7.17 -6.64
N PRO A 111 -16.34 6.85 -7.81
CA PRO A 111 -16.15 5.50 -8.35
C PRO A 111 -15.18 4.64 -7.50
N SER A 112 -15.35 3.33 -7.57
CA SER A 112 -14.48 2.32 -6.95
C SER A 112 -13.10 2.30 -7.61
N LEU A 113 -12.11 1.67 -6.95
CA LEU A 113 -10.77 1.51 -7.53
C LEU A 113 -10.82 0.77 -8.87
N ALA A 114 -11.58 -0.31 -8.97
CA ALA A 114 -11.71 -1.09 -10.19
C ALA A 114 -12.24 -0.23 -11.35
N GLU A 115 -13.28 0.56 -11.12
CA GLU A 115 -13.82 1.50 -12.13
C GLU A 115 -12.79 2.55 -12.53
N LEU A 116 -12.04 3.10 -11.56
CA LEU A 116 -11.02 4.11 -11.78
C LEU A 116 -9.86 3.60 -12.65
N ILE A 117 -9.38 2.38 -12.42
CA ILE A 117 -8.24 1.84 -13.16
C ILE A 117 -8.64 1.10 -14.44
N SER A 118 -9.91 0.73 -14.61
CA SER A 118 -10.40 -0.02 -15.77
C SER A 118 -9.90 0.47 -17.14
N PRO A 119 -9.75 1.79 -17.43
CA PRO A 119 -9.28 2.22 -18.75
C PRO A 119 -7.84 1.80 -19.09
N VAL A 120 -7.01 1.51 -18.09
CA VAL A 120 -5.59 1.19 -18.23
C VAL A 120 -5.26 -0.28 -17.98
N ILE A 121 -6.25 -1.11 -17.66
CA ILE A 121 -6.07 -2.55 -17.48
C ILE A 121 -6.26 -3.25 -18.82
N GLY A 122 -5.16 -3.74 -19.40
CA GLY A 122 -5.16 -4.62 -20.57
C GLY A 122 -5.08 -6.10 -20.18
N PRO A 123 -5.13 -7.03 -21.16
CA PRO A 123 -5.12 -8.47 -20.90
C PRO A 123 -3.87 -9.00 -20.17
N GLU A 124 -2.73 -8.34 -20.34
CA GLU A 124 -1.44 -8.74 -19.75
C GLU A 124 -1.03 -7.84 -18.57
N THR A 125 -1.85 -6.86 -18.20
CA THR A 125 -1.53 -5.92 -17.13
C THR A 125 -1.56 -6.61 -15.77
N ALA A 126 -0.48 -6.51 -15.00
CA ALA A 126 -0.46 -6.87 -13.59
C ALA A 126 -0.86 -5.66 -12.73
N ILE A 127 -1.76 -5.86 -11.77
CA ILE A 127 -2.19 -4.84 -10.82
C ILE A 127 -1.34 -4.96 -9.55
N VAL A 128 -0.63 -3.90 -9.18
CA VAL A 128 0.24 -3.89 -8.00
C VAL A 128 -0.44 -3.10 -6.88
N LEU A 129 -0.84 -3.76 -5.80
CA LEU A 129 -1.53 -3.13 -4.67
C LEU A 129 -0.54 -2.74 -3.57
N LEU A 130 -0.30 -1.43 -3.44
CA LEU A 130 0.53 -0.85 -2.38
C LEU A 130 -0.29 -0.32 -1.19
N GLN A 131 -1.61 -0.45 -1.26
CA GLN A 131 -2.53 0.13 -0.29
C GLN A 131 -2.54 -0.65 1.03
N ASN A 132 -2.79 0.06 2.13
CA ASN A 132 -2.93 -0.54 3.46
C ASN A 132 -4.21 -1.39 3.58
N GLY A 133 -4.26 -2.22 4.63
CA GLY A 133 -5.47 -2.96 5.00
C GLY A 133 -5.56 -4.33 4.33
N VAL A 134 -6.72 -4.99 4.48
CA VAL A 134 -7.01 -6.30 3.91
C VAL A 134 -8.36 -6.27 3.18
N GLY A 135 -8.53 -7.15 2.19
CA GLY A 135 -9.75 -7.26 1.40
C GLY A 135 -9.80 -6.35 0.16
N ASN A 136 -8.69 -5.67 -0.17
CA ASN A 136 -8.60 -4.80 -1.34
C ASN A 136 -8.58 -5.61 -2.66
N GLU A 137 -8.09 -6.85 -2.59
CA GLU A 137 -7.92 -7.77 -3.71
C GLU A 137 -9.27 -8.27 -4.24
N VAL A 138 -10.23 -8.54 -3.35
CA VAL A 138 -11.54 -9.14 -3.67
C VAL A 138 -12.29 -8.39 -4.79
N PRO A 139 -12.51 -7.06 -4.72
CA PRO A 139 -13.18 -6.35 -5.80
C PRO A 139 -12.37 -6.30 -7.10
N LEU A 140 -11.04 -6.41 -7.03
CA LEU A 140 -10.18 -6.41 -8.23
C LEU A 140 -10.21 -7.77 -8.93
N HIS A 141 -10.17 -8.88 -8.19
CA HIS A 141 -10.38 -10.21 -8.75
C HIS A 141 -11.74 -10.33 -9.43
N ALA A 142 -12.79 -9.76 -8.81
CA ALA A 142 -14.13 -9.75 -9.40
C ALA A 142 -14.21 -8.95 -10.71
N ALA A 143 -13.49 -7.83 -10.81
CA ALA A 143 -13.50 -6.96 -11.99
C ALA A 143 -12.54 -7.43 -13.10
N PHE A 144 -11.41 -8.04 -12.71
CA PHE A 144 -10.29 -8.39 -13.59
C PHE A 144 -9.83 -9.84 -13.36
N PRO A 145 -10.70 -10.84 -13.57
CA PRO A 145 -10.46 -12.23 -13.14
C PRO A 145 -9.30 -12.96 -13.85
N LYS A 146 -8.71 -12.34 -14.89
CA LYS A 146 -7.57 -12.89 -15.65
C LYS A 146 -6.27 -12.15 -15.40
N ASN A 147 -6.31 -11.06 -14.64
CA ASN A 147 -5.16 -10.20 -14.42
C ASN A 147 -4.48 -10.61 -13.12
N THR A 148 -3.15 -10.72 -13.16
CA THR A 148 -2.34 -10.96 -11.96
C THR A 148 -2.49 -9.81 -10.98
N ILE A 149 -2.72 -10.13 -9.71
CA ILE A 149 -2.71 -9.17 -8.61
C ILE A 149 -1.46 -9.40 -7.77
N LEU A 150 -0.51 -8.46 -7.87
CA LEU A 150 0.67 -8.40 -7.02
C LEU A 150 0.33 -7.59 -5.77
N SER A 151 -0.01 -8.28 -4.69
CA SER A 151 -0.36 -7.62 -3.44
C SER A 151 0.89 -7.36 -2.61
N ALA A 152 0.94 -6.20 -1.94
CA ALA A 152 2.13 -5.80 -1.21
C ALA A 152 1.85 -5.19 0.17
N VAL A 153 2.81 -5.38 1.06
CA VAL A 153 2.88 -4.84 2.41
C VAL A 153 4.03 -3.85 2.47
N VAL A 154 3.66 -2.57 2.53
CA VAL A 154 4.63 -1.48 2.57
C VAL A 154 5.03 -1.19 4.03
N TRP A 155 6.33 -1.30 4.31
CA TRP A 155 6.97 -0.92 5.57
C TRP A 155 7.85 0.30 5.34
N THR A 156 7.24 1.45 5.07
CA THR A 156 7.95 2.72 4.92
C THR A 156 7.25 3.90 5.60
N GLY A 157 8.06 4.81 6.15
CA GLY A 157 7.63 6.16 6.49
C GLY A 157 7.67 7.05 5.24
N GLY A 158 6.62 7.83 5.03
CA GLY A 158 6.57 8.76 3.91
C GLY A 158 5.56 9.87 4.16
N ARG A 159 5.87 11.08 3.68
CA ARG A 159 4.92 12.21 3.66
C ARG A 159 5.07 13.05 2.40
N VAL A 160 3.98 13.66 1.97
CA VAL A 160 4.03 14.77 1.02
C VAL A 160 4.45 16.02 1.79
N VAL A 161 5.44 16.74 1.27
CA VAL A 161 5.96 17.98 1.87
C VAL A 161 5.27 19.16 1.18
N PRO A 162 4.63 20.08 1.93
CA PRO A 162 4.07 21.28 1.35
C PRO A 162 5.15 22.17 0.74
N THR A 163 4.89 22.67 -0.47
CA THR A 163 5.80 23.54 -1.21
C THR A 163 5.10 24.83 -1.62
N THR A 164 5.81 25.95 -1.66
CA THR A 164 5.27 27.26 -2.06
C THR A 164 5.48 27.59 -3.53
N ASP A 165 6.35 26.86 -4.22
CA ASP A 165 6.71 27.08 -5.63
C ASP A 165 5.86 26.25 -6.63
N GLY A 166 4.87 25.51 -6.11
CA GLY A 166 4.01 24.63 -6.90
C GLY A 166 4.67 23.30 -7.33
N SER A 167 5.88 23.00 -6.85
CA SER A 167 6.48 21.68 -7.04
C SER A 167 5.76 20.61 -6.22
N VAL A 168 6.15 19.35 -6.39
CA VAL A 168 5.64 18.25 -5.57
C VAL A 168 6.84 17.57 -4.94
N GLU A 169 6.81 17.48 -3.61
CA GLU A 169 7.90 16.90 -2.84
C GLU A 169 7.38 15.77 -1.95
N VAL A 170 8.11 14.65 -1.98
CA VAL A 170 7.88 13.51 -1.10
C VAL A 170 9.15 13.24 -0.31
N ALA A 171 8.98 13.17 1.02
CA ALA A 171 10.02 12.77 1.95
C ALA A 171 9.78 11.33 2.43
N GLN A 172 10.77 10.46 2.22
CA GLN A 172 10.85 9.12 2.79
C GLN A 172 11.78 9.12 4.00
N PHE A 173 11.34 8.48 5.07
CA PHE A 173 12.07 8.40 6.34
C PHE A 173 11.88 7.02 6.97
N ALA A 174 12.77 6.68 7.91
CA ALA A 174 12.87 5.34 8.49
C ALA A 174 13.18 4.28 7.41
N ARG A 175 12.88 3.01 7.71
CA ARG A 175 13.05 1.90 6.76
C ARG A 175 12.23 2.13 5.49
N GLU A 176 12.75 1.74 4.34
CA GLU A 176 11.97 1.45 3.14
C GLU A 176 12.05 -0.06 2.92
N GLY A 177 10.93 -0.75 3.08
CA GLY A 177 10.84 -2.19 2.86
C GLY A 177 9.48 -2.57 2.29
N LEU A 178 9.47 -3.59 1.46
CA LEU A 178 8.29 -4.11 0.79
C LEU A 178 8.26 -5.63 0.92
N THR A 179 7.14 -6.18 1.35
CA THR A 179 6.88 -7.61 1.17
C THR A 179 5.82 -7.73 0.10
N ILE A 180 6.09 -8.46 -0.98
CA ILE A 180 5.18 -8.56 -2.13
C ILE A 180 4.99 -10.03 -2.52
N GLY A 181 3.79 -10.37 -2.97
CA GLY A 181 3.48 -11.71 -3.45
C GLY A 181 2.29 -11.66 -4.40
N VAL A 182 2.03 -12.79 -5.05
CA VAL A 182 0.83 -12.95 -5.87
C VAL A 182 -0.34 -13.27 -4.94
N ASP A 183 -1.45 -12.57 -5.13
CA ASP A 183 -2.74 -12.99 -4.56
C ASP A 183 -3.49 -13.80 -5.62
N HIS A 184 -3.33 -15.12 -5.59
CA HIS A 184 -3.76 -16.00 -6.68
C HIS A 184 -5.28 -16.01 -6.88
N ALA A 185 -5.71 -15.86 -8.13
CA ALA A 185 -7.08 -16.14 -8.54
C ALA A 185 -7.29 -17.63 -8.86
N GLU A 186 -8.53 -18.12 -8.72
CA GLU A 186 -8.87 -19.46 -9.18
C GLU A 186 -8.70 -19.57 -10.70
N GLY A 187 -7.92 -20.56 -11.16
CA GLY A 187 -7.65 -20.78 -12.59
C GLY A 187 -6.59 -19.86 -13.20
N ALA A 188 -5.83 -19.11 -12.38
CA ALA A 188 -4.68 -18.35 -12.85
C ALA A 188 -3.54 -19.26 -13.35
N ASP A 189 -2.63 -18.70 -14.16
CA ASP A 189 -1.39 -19.35 -14.60
C ASP A 189 -0.25 -18.99 -13.62
N PRO A 190 0.15 -19.91 -12.72
CA PRO A 190 1.15 -19.59 -11.69
C PRO A 190 2.52 -19.26 -12.27
N GLU A 191 2.88 -19.81 -13.44
CA GLU A 191 4.17 -19.51 -14.07
C GLU A 191 4.19 -18.08 -14.61
N GLN A 192 3.09 -17.65 -15.26
CA GLN A 192 2.93 -16.28 -15.72
C GLN A 192 2.92 -15.28 -14.55
N GLU A 193 2.13 -15.55 -13.51
CA GLU A 193 2.03 -14.69 -12.33
C GLU A 193 3.40 -14.53 -11.65
N LYS A 194 4.12 -15.64 -11.46
CA LYS A 194 5.47 -15.63 -10.90
C LYS A 194 6.44 -14.85 -11.79
N ALA A 195 6.40 -15.02 -13.11
CA ALA A 195 7.27 -14.29 -14.03
C ALA A 195 7.02 -12.77 -13.99
N GLN A 196 5.78 -12.34 -13.79
CA GLN A 196 5.44 -10.92 -13.59
C GLN A 196 5.92 -10.41 -12.24
N LEU A 197 5.74 -11.18 -11.16
CA LEU A 197 6.27 -10.84 -9.84
C LEU A 197 7.79 -10.67 -9.87
N ASP A 198 8.52 -11.68 -10.36
CA ASP A 198 9.98 -11.69 -10.39
C ASP A 198 10.52 -10.51 -11.20
N ARG A 199 9.91 -10.22 -12.36
CA ARG A 199 10.30 -9.08 -13.20
C ARG A 199 10.05 -7.75 -12.51
N PHE A 200 8.92 -7.60 -11.83
CA PHE A 200 8.62 -6.37 -11.09
C PHE A 200 9.58 -6.14 -9.94
N VAL A 201 9.92 -7.20 -9.19
CA VAL A 201 10.90 -7.13 -8.09
C VAL A 201 12.29 -6.78 -8.60
N ASP A 202 12.73 -7.35 -9.73
CA ASP A 202 14.01 -6.98 -10.37
C ASP A 202 14.06 -5.48 -10.74
N ILE A 203 12.95 -4.92 -11.25
CA ILE A 203 12.85 -3.48 -11.53
C ILE A 203 13.00 -2.67 -10.23
N LEU A 204 12.33 -3.05 -9.14
CA LEU A 204 12.44 -2.37 -7.85
C LEU A 204 13.85 -2.45 -7.26
N HIS A 205 14.49 -3.62 -7.34
CA HIS A 205 15.86 -3.83 -6.88
C HIS A 205 16.86 -2.96 -7.67
N LYS A 206 16.71 -2.86 -8.99
CA LYS A 206 17.50 -1.93 -9.83
C LYS A 206 17.27 -0.46 -9.45
N GLY A 207 16.08 -0.13 -8.95
CA GLY A 207 15.75 1.19 -8.37
C GLY A 207 16.32 1.42 -6.96
N GLY A 208 17.00 0.44 -6.37
CA GLY A 208 17.62 0.53 -5.04
C GLY A 208 16.71 0.09 -3.88
N SER A 209 15.52 -0.45 -4.14
CA SER A 209 14.63 -1.01 -3.11
C SER A 209 15.07 -2.42 -2.69
N THR A 210 16.30 -2.55 -2.20
CA THR A 210 16.96 -3.84 -1.91
C THR A 210 16.33 -4.63 -0.77
N ASP A 211 15.47 -4.00 0.03
CA ASP A 211 14.74 -4.65 1.13
C ASP A 211 13.38 -5.20 0.68
N THR A 212 13.09 -5.15 -0.62
CA THR A 212 11.93 -5.82 -1.22
C THR A 212 12.12 -7.33 -1.18
N VAL A 213 11.19 -8.03 -0.53
CA VAL A 213 11.18 -9.49 -0.39
C VAL A 213 9.89 -10.07 -0.99
N THR A 214 10.01 -11.23 -1.63
CA THR A 214 8.86 -11.99 -2.13
C THR A 214 8.32 -12.95 -1.07
N THR A 215 7.03 -13.27 -1.14
CA THR A 215 6.38 -14.29 -0.31
C THR A 215 5.31 -15.02 -1.12
N ASP A 216 5.14 -16.31 -0.84
CA ASP A 216 4.04 -17.12 -1.40
C ASP A 216 2.77 -17.01 -0.54
N ASP A 217 2.87 -16.47 0.67
CA ASP A 217 1.74 -16.23 1.58
C ASP A 217 1.60 -14.73 1.87
N ILE A 218 1.15 -13.99 0.86
CA ILE A 218 0.96 -12.55 0.96
C ILE A 218 -0.18 -12.19 1.91
N GLN A 219 -1.22 -13.00 2.00
CA GLN A 219 -2.36 -12.72 2.87
C GLN A 219 -1.97 -12.74 4.35
N SER A 220 -1.17 -13.72 4.81
CA SER A 220 -0.65 -13.70 6.17
C SER A 220 0.21 -12.45 6.45
N ALA A 221 1.06 -12.05 5.49
CA ALA A 221 1.86 -10.83 5.62
C ALA A 221 0.99 -9.56 5.74
N ARG A 222 -0.09 -9.44 4.94
CA ARG A 222 -1.04 -8.33 5.03
C ARG A 222 -1.74 -8.30 6.38
N TRP A 223 -2.19 -9.44 6.89
CA TRP A 223 -2.86 -9.52 8.19
C TRP A 223 -1.92 -9.20 9.35
N ILE A 224 -0.64 -9.60 9.29
CA ILE A 224 0.38 -9.15 10.25
C ILE A 224 0.51 -7.62 10.25
N LYS A 225 0.51 -6.99 9.07
CA LYS A 225 0.50 -5.53 8.99
C LYS A 225 -0.78 -4.91 9.53
N VAL A 226 -1.93 -5.56 9.35
CA VAL A 226 -3.20 -5.08 9.91
C VAL A 226 -3.24 -5.22 11.43
N ILE A 227 -2.59 -6.24 12.03
CA ILE A 227 -2.40 -6.31 13.49
C ILE A 227 -1.63 -5.07 13.99
N TRP A 228 -0.59 -4.64 13.28
CA TRP A 228 0.11 -3.39 13.60
C TRP A 228 -0.77 -2.14 13.39
N ASN A 229 -1.39 -2.03 12.21
CA ASN A 229 -2.16 -0.84 11.83
C ASN A 229 -3.43 -0.69 12.67
N CYS A 230 -4.10 -1.78 13.07
CA CYS A 230 -5.34 -1.69 13.85
C CYS A 230 -5.10 -1.00 15.18
N ALA A 231 -3.98 -1.29 15.86
CA ALA A 231 -3.60 -0.60 17.07
C ALA A 231 -3.15 0.84 16.77
N TRP A 232 -2.09 1.01 15.98
CA TRP A 232 -1.45 2.33 15.88
C TRP A 232 -2.23 3.33 15.05
N ASN A 233 -2.86 2.92 13.95
CA ASN A 233 -3.62 3.86 13.14
C ASN A 233 -4.87 4.33 13.89
N SER A 234 -5.62 3.41 14.51
CA SER A 234 -6.86 3.78 15.19
C SER A 234 -6.59 4.56 16.48
N LEU A 235 -5.68 4.08 17.34
CA LEU A 235 -5.48 4.71 18.64
C LEU A 235 -4.88 6.10 18.51
N THR A 236 -3.90 6.30 17.62
CA THR A 236 -3.31 7.63 17.40
C THR A 236 -4.31 8.58 16.72
N ALA A 237 -5.16 8.10 15.82
CA ALA A 237 -6.20 8.92 15.20
C ALA A 237 -7.24 9.39 16.23
N VAL A 238 -7.62 8.52 17.17
CA VAL A 238 -8.60 8.84 18.20
C VAL A 238 -8.03 9.73 19.30
N THR A 239 -6.87 9.36 19.84
CA THR A 239 -6.28 10.04 20.99
C THR A 239 -5.51 11.30 20.60
N ARG A 240 -5.10 11.41 19.33
CA ARG A 240 -4.12 12.40 18.83
C ARG A 240 -2.77 12.33 19.55
N VAL A 241 -2.48 11.19 20.18
CA VAL A 241 -1.18 10.88 20.77
C VAL A 241 -0.38 10.10 19.73
N ARG A 242 0.90 10.42 19.58
CA ARG A 242 1.80 9.71 18.65
C ARG A 242 2.14 8.32 19.19
N THR A 243 2.52 7.42 18.29
CA THR A 243 2.71 5.98 18.54
C THR A 243 3.45 5.63 19.85
N ASN A 244 4.74 5.93 19.98
CA ASN A 244 5.51 5.56 21.19
C ASN A 244 5.08 6.33 22.46
N HIS A 245 4.46 7.50 22.33
CA HIS A 245 3.94 8.28 23.46
C HIS A 245 2.63 7.73 24.02
N ILE A 246 1.97 6.82 23.30
CA ILE A 246 0.71 6.23 23.78
C ILE A 246 0.90 5.48 25.09
N PHE A 247 2.07 4.86 25.30
CA PHE A 247 2.40 4.14 26.52
C PHE A 247 2.54 5.04 27.75
N GLN A 248 2.75 6.35 27.54
CA GLN A 248 2.82 7.34 28.59
C GLN A 248 1.46 8.00 28.86
N SER A 249 0.44 7.70 28.05
CA SER A 249 -0.88 8.34 28.14
C SER A 249 -1.75 7.79 29.27
N SER A 250 -1.59 6.51 29.61
CA SER A 250 -2.27 5.86 30.73
C SER A 250 -1.62 4.51 31.07
N GLU A 251 -1.78 4.04 32.30
CA GLU A 251 -1.24 2.75 32.76
C GLU A 251 -1.77 1.57 31.92
N GLY A 252 -3.02 1.62 31.46
CA GLY A 252 -3.65 0.56 30.66
C GLY A 252 -3.41 0.64 29.15
N ALA A 253 -2.62 1.60 28.65
CA ALA A 253 -2.45 1.81 27.20
C ALA A 253 -1.75 0.64 26.50
N ALA A 254 -0.76 0.03 27.15
CA ALA A 254 -0.04 -1.13 26.61
C ALA A 254 -0.97 -2.36 26.51
N ASP A 255 -1.72 -2.64 27.59
CA ASP A 255 -2.64 -3.76 27.66
C ASP A 255 -3.76 -3.62 26.62
N LEU A 256 -4.39 -2.45 26.52
CA LEU A 256 -5.41 -2.18 25.50
C LEU A 256 -4.86 -2.37 24.09
N SER A 257 -3.65 -1.89 23.83
CA SER A 257 -3.00 -2.04 22.51
C SER A 257 -2.76 -3.51 22.19
N LEU A 258 -2.29 -4.29 23.16
CA LEU A 258 -2.03 -5.71 23.01
C LEU A 258 -3.31 -6.53 22.82
N GLU A 259 -4.36 -6.24 23.60
CA GLU A 259 -5.67 -6.89 23.46
C GLU A 259 -6.27 -6.64 22.08
N LEU A 260 -6.20 -5.41 21.59
CA LEU A 260 -6.65 -5.06 20.24
C LEU A 260 -5.86 -5.82 19.15
N MET A 261 -4.54 -5.95 19.30
CA MET A 261 -3.72 -6.76 18.39
C MET A 261 -4.10 -8.25 18.46
N ARG A 262 -4.41 -8.77 19.65
CA ARG A 262 -4.85 -10.16 19.87
C ARG A 262 -6.21 -10.44 19.24
N GLU A 263 -7.16 -9.49 19.29
CA GLU A 263 -8.45 -9.62 18.61
C GLU A 263 -8.26 -9.84 17.10
N VAL A 264 -7.48 -8.99 16.43
CA VAL A 264 -7.21 -9.15 14.99
C VAL A 264 -6.42 -10.42 14.69
N THR A 265 -5.49 -10.80 15.57
CA THR A 265 -4.74 -12.06 15.47
C THR A 265 -5.66 -13.28 15.54
N ALA A 266 -6.64 -13.28 16.44
CA ALA A 266 -7.61 -14.37 16.57
C ALA A 266 -8.45 -14.51 15.29
N VAL A 267 -8.88 -13.39 14.69
CA VAL A 267 -9.58 -13.40 13.39
C VAL A 267 -8.68 -13.97 12.30
N ALA A 268 -7.43 -13.52 12.19
CA ALA A 268 -6.48 -13.99 11.20
C ALA A 268 -6.23 -15.51 11.32
N LYS A 269 -6.00 -16.01 12.54
CA LYS A 269 -5.84 -17.46 12.80
C LYS A 269 -7.10 -18.26 12.48
N ALA A 270 -8.29 -17.75 12.81
CA ALA A 270 -9.55 -18.39 12.46
C ALA A 270 -9.81 -18.44 10.94
N LYS A 271 -9.18 -17.55 10.14
CA LYS A 271 -9.16 -17.63 8.68
C LYS A 271 -8.22 -18.69 8.12
N GLY A 272 -7.41 -19.34 8.97
CA GLY A 272 -6.39 -20.29 8.55
C GLY A 272 -5.08 -19.64 8.09
N LEU A 273 -4.86 -18.37 8.43
CA LEU A 273 -3.62 -17.66 8.07
C LEU A 273 -2.47 -18.03 9.01
N ASN A 274 -1.26 -18.02 8.45
CA ASN A 274 -0.04 -18.34 9.16
C ASN A 274 0.43 -17.13 9.98
N ILE A 275 -0.11 -16.98 11.18
CA ILE A 275 0.29 -15.95 12.13
C ILE A 275 1.14 -16.58 13.24
N PRO A 276 2.47 -16.33 13.26
CA PRO A 276 3.36 -16.90 14.27
C PRO A 276 2.93 -16.52 15.69
N ASP A 277 3.13 -17.44 16.63
CA ASP A 277 2.90 -17.16 18.05
C ASP A 277 3.83 -16.04 18.54
N GLY A 278 3.32 -15.20 19.45
CA GLY A 278 4.04 -14.02 19.94
C GLY A 278 4.04 -12.82 18.98
N THR A 279 3.36 -12.89 17.82
CA THR A 279 3.29 -11.78 16.86
C THR A 279 2.77 -10.48 17.51
N PRO A 280 1.65 -10.44 18.25
CA PRO A 280 1.18 -9.23 18.94
C PRO A 280 2.23 -8.62 19.87
N GLU A 281 2.87 -9.45 20.70
CA GLU A 281 3.87 -9.05 21.68
C GLU A 281 5.11 -8.48 20.98
N LYS A 282 5.56 -9.13 19.91
CA LYS A 282 6.66 -8.63 19.08
C LYS A 282 6.33 -7.26 18.47
N LEU A 283 5.14 -7.12 17.87
CA LEU A 283 4.72 -5.85 17.26
C LEU A 283 4.55 -4.73 18.29
N LEU A 284 4.11 -5.06 19.51
CA LEU A 284 4.05 -4.11 20.63
C LEU A 284 5.44 -3.63 21.04
N ASN A 285 6.44 -4.51 21.06
CA ASN A 285 7.81 -4.15 21.38
C ASN A 285 8.47 -3.34 20.25
N ASP A 286 8.19 -3.69 18.99
CA ASP A 286 8.74 -3.01 17.81
C ASP A 286 8.36 -1.52 17.75
N VAL A 287 7.23 -1.09 18.34
CA VAL A 287 6.86 0.34 18.39
C VAL A 287 7.60 1.12 19.49
N GLN A 288 8.05 0.45 20.55
CA GLN A 288 8.73 1.11 21.67
C GLN A 288 10.13 1.59 21.28
N VAL A 289 10.74 0.94 20.30
CA VAL A 289 12.07 1.28 19.78
C VAL A 289 12.05 2.34 18.68
N VAL A 290 10.86 2.87 18.32
CA VAL A 290 10.73 3.97 17.36
C VAL A 290 11.33 5.25 17.96
N PRO A 291 12.38 5.84 17.36
CA PRO A 291 13.09 6.98 17.95
C PRO A 291 12.27 8.28 17.90
N GLY A 292 12.65 9.24 18.76
CA GLY A 292 12.10 10.60 18.79
C GLY A 292 10.71 10.70 19.46
N PRO A 293 9.94 11.78 19.20
CA PRO A 293 8.63 12.01 19.83
C PRO A 293 7.51 11.09 19.29
N GLY A 294 7.88 9.96 18.69
CA GLY A 294 6.99 9.06 17.97
C GLY A 294 6.64 9.56 16.57
N LEU A 295 6.22 8.62 15.73
CA LEU A 295 5.71 8.91 14.40
C LEU A 295 4.18 9.06 14.47
N PRO A 296 3.60 10.12 13.88
CA PRO A 296 2.16 10.14 13.63
C PRO A 296 1.82 9.02 12.64
N SER A 297 0.72 8.31 12.88
CA SER A 297 0.24 7.32 11.91
C SER A 297 -0.34 8.00 10.68
N SER A 298 -0.45 7.26 9.57
CA SER A 298 -1.11 7.79 8.37
C SER A 298 -2.56 8.19 8.64
N MET A 299 -3.27 7.44 9.49
CA MET A 299 -4.67 7.72 9.83
C MET A 299 -4.80 8.95 10.74
N MET A 300 -3.87 9.17 11.67
CA MET A 300 -3.81 10.41 12.45
C MET A 300 -3.58 11.62 11.55
N MET A 301 -2.63 11.55 10.61
CA MET A 301 -2.37 12.64 9.67
C MET A 301 -3.56 12.91 8.74
N ASP A 302 -4.34 11.89 8.37
CA ASP A 302 -5.57 12.05 7.60
C ASP A 302 -6.67 12.71 8.46
N ASN A 303 -6.84 12.28 9.71
CA ASN A 303 -7.79 12.88 10.66
C ASN A 303 -7.50 14.36 10.92
N GLU A 304 -6.25 14.72 11.22
CA GLU A 304 -5.83 16.10 11.49
C GLU A 304 -6.05 17.03 10.29
N ALA A 305 -5.97 16.48 9.08
CA ALA A 305 -6.17 17.23 7.85
C ALA A 305 -7.61 17.14 7.29
N GLY A 306 -8.53 16.51 8.01
CA GLY A 306 -9.92 16.32 7.56
C GLY A 306 -10.05 15.49 6.28
N ARG A 307 -9.11 14.56 6.03
CA ARG A 307 -9.13 13.68 4.86
C ARG A 307 -9.82 12.36 5.18
N PRO A 308 -10.41 11.68 4.18
CA PRO A 308 -10.93 10.32 4.36
C PRO A 308 -9.86 9.36 4.87
N MET A 309 -10.25 8.51 5.82
CA MET A 309 -9.38 7.53 6.48
C MET A 309 -9.65 6.11 5.98
N GLU A 310 -8.63 5.25 6.00
CA GLU A 310 -8.68 3.83 5.57
C GLU A 310 -9.31 2.92 6.65
N VAL A 311 -10.43 3.35 7.25
CA VAL A 311 -11.09 2.65 8.36
C VAL A 311 -11.62 1.29 7.92
N GLU A 312 -12.27 1.22 6.77
CA GLU A 312 -12.92 -0.01 6.30
C GLU A 312 -11.97 -1.16 6.01
N VAL A 313 -10.75 -0.86 5.54
CA VAL A 313 -9.76 -1.89 5.17
C VAL A 313 -8.84 -2.27 6.33
N ILE A 314 -8.74 -1.41 7.35
CA ILE A 314 -7.89 -1.66 8.54
C ILE A 314 -8.72 -2.21 9.71
N LEU A 315 -9.93 -1.69 9.94
CA LEU A 315 -10.79 -2.07 11.07
C LEU A 315 -12.07 -2.77 10.60
N GLY A 316 -12.76 -2.21 9.61
CA GLY A 316 -14.06 -2.71 9.16
C GLY A 316 -14.01 -4.15 8.62
N THR A 317 -13.00 -4.47 7.82
CA THR A 317 -12.85 -5.81 7.23
C THR A 317 -12.54 -6.87 8.30
N PRO A 318 -11.58 -6.66 9.22
CA PRO A 318 -11.40 -7.60 10.34
C PRO A 318 -12.63 -7.72 11.25
N VAL A 319 -13.41 -6.64 11.48
CA VAL A 319 -14.69 -6.72 12.22
C VAL A 319 -15.68 -7.64 11.50
N ARG A 320 -15.87 -7.45 10.18
CA ARG A 320 -16.77 -8.30 9.37
C ARG A 320 -16.33 -9.76 9.39
N GLU A 321 -15.04 -10.02 9.27
CA GLU A 321 -14.50 -11.39 9.31
C GLU A 321 -14.63 -12.02 10.70
N GLY A 322 -14.39 -11.27 11.78
CA GLY A 322 -14.63 -11.75 13.14
C GLY A 322 -16.08 -12.19 13.34
N LYS A 323 -17.04 -11.37 12.89
CA LYS A 323 -18.46 -11.74 12.90
C LYS A 323 -18.75 -12.99 12.09
N ARG A 324 -18.19 -13.09 10.87
CA ARG A 324 -18.39 -14.24 9.96
C ARG A 324 -17.86 -15.55 10.56
N LEU A 325 -16.76 -15.48 11.31
CA LEU A 325 -16.07 -16.63 11.89
C LEU A 325 -16.48 -16.92 13.34
N GLY A 326 -17.34 -16.10 13.95
CA GLY A 326 -17.72 -16.24 15.35
C GLY A 326 -16.61 -15.88 16.34
N VAL A 327 -15.64 -15.05 15.93
CA VAL A 327 -14.54 -14.57 16.79
C VAL A 327 -14.93 -13.21 17.40
N PRO A 328 -15.02 -13.08 18.73
CA PRO A 328 -15.31 -11.81 19.39
C PRO A 328 -14.18 -10.79 19.15
N VAL A 329 -14.57 -9.58 18.72
CA VAL A 329 -13.65 -8.43 18.51
C VAL A 329 -14.22 -7.11 19.07
N PRO A 330 -14.58 -7.05 20.37
CA PRO A 330 -15.28 -5.90 20.95
C PRO A 330 -14.49 -4.59 20.93
N ILE A 331 -13.18 -4.61 21.19
CA ILE A 331 -12.35 -3.39 21.19
C ILE A 331 -12.25 -2.84 19.77
N LEU A 332 -11.96 -3.72 18.81
CA LEU A 332 -11.91 -3.37 17.39
C LEU A 332 -13.26 -2.83 16.90
N THR A 333 -14.36 -3.45 17.29
CA THR A 333 -15.72 -2.99 16.92
C THR A 333 -15.99 -1.59 17.47
N THR A 334 -15.57 -1.32 18.71
CA THR A 334 -15.71 -0.01 19.35
C THR A 334 -14.93 1.06 18.59
N LEU A 335 -13.67 0.78 18.24
CA LEU A 335 -12.81 1.70 17.50
C LEU A 335 -13.28 1.90 16.05
N SER A 336 -13.72 0.83 15.37
CA SER A 336 -14.28 0.90 14.02
C SER A 336 -15.55 1.75 13.98
N THR A 337 -16.40 1.64 15.01
CA THR A 337 -17.64 2.43 15.10
C THR A 337 -17.35 3.90 15.40
N GLY A 338 -16.38 4.16 16.30
CA GLY A 338 -15.97 5.52 16.66
C GLY A 338 -15.20 6.24 15.55
N ALA A 339 -14.45 5.51 14.72
CA ALA A 339 -13.70 6.03 13.58
C ALA A 339 -14.60 6.22 12.35
N THR A 340 -15.58 7.13 12.41
CA THR A 340 -16.45 7.39 11.24
C THR A 340 -15.64 7.91 10.04
N PRO A 341 -15.91 7.47 8.80
CA PRO A 341 -15.14 7.82 7.60
C PRO A 341 -15.05 9.32 7.27
N THR A 342 -15.93 10.14 7.83
CA THR A 342 -16.14 11.55 7.46
C THR A 342 -15.12 12.52 8.05
N GLY A 343 -14.19 12.06 8.89
CA GLY A 343 -13.18 12.93 9.49
C GLY A 343 -13.75 14.01 10.44
N ASP A 344 -15.00 13.85 10.89
CA ASP A 344 -15.61 14.75 11.88
C ASP A 344 -15.05 14.44 13.29
N PRO A 345 -14.25 15.33 13.89
CA PRO A 345 -13.63 15.08 15.17
C PRO A 345 -14.62 15.07 16.34
N LEU A 346 -15.84 15.61 16.17
CA LEU A 346 -16.85 15.65 17.23
C LEU A 346 -17.54 14.29 17.46
N ASN A 347 -17.69 13.46 16.42
CA ASN A 347 -18.32 12.14 16.56
C ASN A 347 -17.43 11.13 17.30
N LEU A 348 -16.10 11.20 17.08
CA LEU A 348 -15.13 10.29 17.70
C LEU A 348 -15.11 10.38 19.23
N CYS A 349 -15.11 11.61 19.77
CA CYS A 349 -15.13 11.87 21.21
C CYS A 349 -16.52 11.67 21.85
N MET A 350 -17.61 11.92 21.11
CA MET A 350 -18.97 11.69 21.62
C MET A 350 -19.29 10.19 21.72
N MET A 351 -18.91 9.37 20.75
CA MET A 351 -19.21 7.94 20.76
C MET A 351 -18.49 7.18 21.88
N MET A 352 -17.23 7.51 22.18
CA MET A 352 -16.52 6.87 23.31
C MET A 352 -17.11 7.21 24.68
N ARG A 353 -17.76 8.38 24.85
CA ARG A 353 -18.52 8.70 26.08
C ARG A 353 -19.82 7.90 26.19
N LEU A 354 -20.43 7.54 25.06
CA LEU A 354 -21.71 6.82 25.02
C LEU A 354 -21.56 5.29 25.16
N THR A 355 -20.47 4.70 24.68
CA THR A 355 -20.19 3.27 24.91
C THR A 355 -19.80 2.97 26.35
N TRP A 356 -19.07 3.87 27.04
CA TRP A 356 -18.75 3.68 28.45
C TRP A 356 -19.97 3.76 29.39
N THR A 357 -20.97 4.58 29.03
CA THR A 357 -22.22 4.70 29.80
C THR A 357 -23.17 3.51 29.58
N THR A 358 -23.10 2.83 28.44
CA THR A 358 -23.92 1.64 28.16
C THR A 358 -23.33 0.36 28.76
N THR A 359 -22.00 0.22 28.84
CA THR A 359 -21.36 -0.93 29.51
C THR A 359 -21.51 -0.87 31.03
N LYS A 360 -21.53 0.32 31.65
CA LYS A 360 -21.85 0.46 33.08
C LYS A 360 -23.31 0.11 33.40
N ARG A 361 -24.27 0.48 32.54
CA ARG A 361 -25.69 0.15 32.77
C ARG A 361 -25.96 -1.35 32.81
N LYS A 362 -25.25 -2.15 32.01
CA LYS A 362 -25.39 -3.62 32.03
C LYS A 362 -24.68 -4.30 33.20
N ALA A 363 -23.70 -3.66 33.84
CA ALA A 363 -23.02 -4.19 35.01
C ALA A 363 -23.75 -3.90 36.33
N THR A 364 -24.66 -2.92 36.35
CA THR A 364 -25.47 -2.55 37.54
C THR A 364 -26.89 -3.10 37.53
N GLU A 365 -27.28 -3.92 36.54
CA GLU A 365 -28.59 -4.60 36.48
C GLU A 365 -28.49 -6.11 36.83
N GLN A 366 -27.37 -6.54 37.43
CA GLN A 366 -27.16 -7.92 37.92
C GLN A 366 -26.71 -8.00 39.39
N GLU A 367 -26.96 -6.95 40.17
CA GLU A 367 -27.13 -7.00 41.64
C GLU A 367 -28.55 -6.54 41.98
#